data_AF-A0A3R7AZL2-F1
#
_entry.id   AF-A0A3R7AZL2-F1
#
_cell.length_a   1.000
_cell.length_b   1.000
_cell.length_c   1.000
_cell.angle_alpha   90.00
_cell.angle_beta   90.00
_cell.angle_gamma   90.00
#
_symmetry.space_group_name_H-M   'P 1'
#
loop_
_entity.id
_entity.type
_entity.pdbx_description
1 polymer ?
#
loop_
_entity_poly.entity_id
_entity_poly.type
_entity_poly.pdbx_seq_one_letter_code
_entity_poly.pdbx_strand_id
1 'polypeptide(L)'
;MRRHPKRRVTLKAQKENIGGNKEITILELAKLIKNLYLKKKALPKKNYAESSSKLEFHPFPEDDPQRRKPDISKAKTLLDRKPKVELEEGLKRMIGWFAMSKQSK
;
A
#
# COMPACT_ATOMS: atom_id res chain seq x y z
N MET A 1 -35.23 31.50 -34.54
CA MET A 1 -34.16 31.08 -33.61
C MET A 1 -34.65 29.93 -32.72
N ARG A 2 -34.28 28.67 -33.02
CA ARG A 2 -34.63 27.51 -32.17
C ARG A 2 -33.58 27.38 -31.07
N ARG A 3 -33.96 27.59 -29.81
CA ARG A 3 -33.10 27.34 -28.65
C ARG A 3 -32.98 25.83 -28.45
N HIS A 4 -31.79 25.27 -28.68
CA HIS A 4 -31.50 23.88 -28.32
C HIS A 4 -31.52 23.72 -26.80
N PRO A 5 -32.22 22.72 -26.24
CA PRO A 5 -32.22 22.48 -24.81
C PRO A 5 -30.83 22.00 -24.38
N LYS A 6 -30.17 22.76 -23.50
CA LYS A 6 -28.92 22.29 -22.88
C LYS A 6 -29.24 21.07 -22.04
N ARG A 7 -28.77 19.89 -22.45
CA ARG A 7 -28.89 18.64 -21.67
C ARG A 7 -28.20 18.88 -20.31
N ARG A 8 -29.00 18.88 -19.25
CA ARG A 8 -28.53 18.95 -17.87
C ARG A 8 -27.85 17.61 -17.56
N VAL A 9 -26.52 17.59 -17.57
CA VAL A 9 -25.75 16.42 -17.13
C VAL A 9 -25.85 16.34 -15.61
N THR A 10 -26.63 15.39 -15.10
CA THR A 10 -26.66 15.08 -13.66
C THR A 10 -25.46 14.20 -13.34
N LEU A 11 -24.49 14.74 -12.59
CA LEU A 11 -23.39 13.94 -12.03
C LEU A 11 -23.93 13.13 -10.85
N LYS A 12 -23.78 11.80 -10.90
CA LYS A 12 -24.12 10.89 -9.80
C LYS A 12 -22.83 10.45 -9.12
N ALA A 13 -22.67 10.76 -7.84
CA ALA A 13 -21.55 10.28 -7.04
C ALA A 13 -21.61 8.75 -6.90
N GLN A 14 -20.47 8.09 -7.01
CA GLN A 14 -20.34 6.64 -6.87
C GLN A 14 -19.17 6.31 -5.93
N LYS A 15 -19.36 5.28 -5.10
CA LYS A 15 -18.29 4.72 -4.27
C LYS A 15 -17.46 3.74 -5.09
N GLU A 16 -16.14 3.80 -4.92
CA GLU A 16 -15.19 2.97 -5.66
C GLU A 16 -14.07 2.46 -4.76
N ASN A 17 -13.64 1.22 -4.97
CA ASN A 17 -12.53 0.62 -4.25
C ASN A 17 -11.19 0.96 -4.93
N ILE A 18 -10.19 1.38 -4.16
CA ILE A 18 -8.85 1.67 -4.66
C ILE A 18 -7.85 0.73 -3.99
N GLY A 19 -7.00 0.08 -4.78
CA GLY A 19 -5.97 -0.81 -4.23
C GLY A 19 -5.26 -1.64 -5.28
N GLY A 20 -4.40 -2.54 -4.81
CA GLY A 20 -3.81 -3.62 -5.60
C GLY A 20 -4.61 -4.90 -5.49
N ASN A 21 -4.39 -5.82 -6.42
CA ASN A 21 -4.99 -7.16 -6.44
C ASN A 21 -4.06 -8.26 -5.88
N LYS A 22 -2.82 -7.91 -5.54
CA LYS A 22 -1.83 -8.82 -4.94
C LYS A 22 -2.06 -8.90 -3.43
N GLU A 23 -2.26 -10.11 -2.92
CA GLU A 23 -2.29 -10.37 -1.48
C GLU A 23 -0.87 -10.51 -0.93
N ILE A 24 -0.68 -10.09 0.32
CA ILE A 24 0.54 -10.31 1.10
C ILE A 24 0.14 -10.47 2.57
N THR A 25 0.73 -11.44 3.27
CA THR A 25 0.50 -11.59 4.70
C THR A 25 1.27 -10.54 5.50
N ILE A 26 0.85 -10.27 6.75
CA ILE A 26 1.58 -9.37 7.65
C ILE A 26 3.02 -9.87 7.89
N LEU A 27 3.21 -11.19 8.02
CA LEU A 27 4.52 -11.78 8.23
C LEU A 27 5.44 -11.59 7.02
N GLU A 28 4.94 -11.80 5.80
CA GLU A 28 5.70 -11.56 4.57
C GLU A 28 6.04 -10.08 4.40
N LEU A 29 5.08 -9.19 4.65
CA LEU A 29 5.29 -7.75 4.59
C LEU A 29 6.35 -7.30 5.60
N ALA A 30 6.28 -7.78 6.85
CA ALA A 30 7.26 -7.47 7.89
C ALA A 30 8.68 -7.94 7.51
N LYS A 31 8.79 -9.17 6.99
CA LYS A 31 10.07 -9.71 6.48
C LYS A 31 10.60 -8.89 5.30
N LEU A 32 9.72 -8.50 4.36
CA LEU A 32 10.09 -7.69 3.20
C LEU A 32 10.63 -6.32 3.61
N ILE A 33 9.92 -5.60 4.49
CA ILE A 33 10.35 -4.29 5.01
C ILE A 33 11.72 -4.41 5.69
N LYS A 34 11.88 -5.40 6.58
CA LYS A 34 13.14 -5.64 7.30
C LYS A 34 14.30 -5.93 6.35
N ASN A 35 14.07 -6.78 5.33
CA ASN A 35 15.07 -7.05 4.30
C ASN A 35 15.50 -5.80 3.55
N LEU A 36 14.54 -4.99 3.08
CA LEU A 36 14.84 -3.77 2.33
C LEU A 36 15.59 -2.75 3.19
N TYR A 37 15.21 -2.61 4.46
CA TYR A 37 15.89 -1.72 5.40
C TYR A 37 17.35 -2.14 5.66
N LEU A 38 17.59 -3.43 5.94
CA LEU A 38 18.94 -3.97 6.16
C LEU A 38 19.82 -3.80 4.91
N LYS A 39 19.27 -4.10 3.72
CA LYS A 39 19.95 -3.86 2.43
C LYS A 39 20.33 -2.40 2.25
N LYS A 40 19.42 -1.45 2.52
CA LYS A 40 19.68 -0.01 2.38
C LYS A 40 20.81 0.45 3.32
N LYS A 41 20.88 -0.05 4.54
CA LYS A 41 21.94 0.30 5.50
C LYS A 41 23.29 -0.37 5.21
N ALA A 42 23.41 -1.16 4.13
CA ALA A 42 24.59 -1.97 3.81
C ALA A 42 25.05 -2.83 5.00
N LEU A 43 24.15 -3.14 5.93
CA LEU A 43 24.46 -4.00 7.06
C LEU A 43 24.57 -5.43 6.53
N PRO A 44 25.49 -6.26 7.07
CA PRO A 44 25.48 -7.67 6.77
C PRO A 44 24.07 -8.22 7.03
N LYS A 45 23.67 -9.28 6.32
CA LYS A 45 22.52 -10.12 6.71
C LYS A 45 22.84 -10.79 8.06
N LYS A 46 23.10 -10.01 9.12
CA LYS A 46 23.10 -10.47 10.49
C LYS A 46 21.72 -11.06 10.71
N ASN A 47 21.71 -12.27 11.25
CA ASN A 47 20.50 -13.06 11.45
C ASN A 47 19.37 -12.18 11.97
N TYR A 48 18.14 -12.40 11.49
CA TYR A 48 16.96 -11.62 11.88
C TYR A 48 16.84 -11.41 13.39
N ALA A 49 17.41 -12.32 14.19
CA ALA A 49 17.54 -12.28 15.64
C ALA A 49 18.35 -11.10 16.21
N GLU A 50 19.32 -10.53 15.48
CA GLU A 50 20.19 -9.44 15.97
C GLU A 50 19.75 -8.04 15.50
N SER A 51 18.70 -7.97 14.68
CA SER A 51 18.11 -6.67 14.34
C SER A 51 17.31 -6.16 15.54
N SER A 52 17.47 -4.87 15.87
CA SER A 52 16.70 -4.20 16.93
C SER A 52 15.18 -4.25 16.71
N SER A 53 14.72 -4.49 15.47
CA SER A 53 13.32 -4.70 15.14
C SER A 53 12.98 -6.19 15.24
N LYS A 54 12.61 -6.64 16.45
CA LYS A 54 12.15 -8.01 16.71
C LYS A 54 10.80 -8.27 16.04
N LEU A 55 10.53 -9.53 15.70
CA LEU A 55 9.22 -9.99 15.24
C LEU A 55 8.53 -10.69 16.41
N GLU A 56 7.38 -10.18 16.81
CA GLU A 56 6.57 -10.70 17.91
C GLU A 56 5.20 -11.10 17.38
N PHE A 57 4.63 -12.16 17.93
CA PHE A 57 3.34 -12.69 17.51
C PHE A 57 2.33 -12.43 18.62
N HIS A 58 1.23 -11.78 18.25
CA HIS A 58 0.11 -11.48 19.14
C HIS A 58 -1.16 -12.15 18.62
N PRO A 59 -2.15 -12.37 19.50
CA PRO A 59 -3.48 -12.80 19.07
C PRO A 59 -4.08 -11.86 18.02
N PHE A 60 -4.91 -12.42 17.15
CA PHE A 60 -5.57 -11.68 16.09
C PHE A 60 -6.65 -10.74 16.69
N PRO A 61 -6.74 -9.46 16.29
CA PRO A 61 -7.80 -8.57 16.76
C PRO A 61 -9.18 -9.03 16.27
N GLU A 62 -10.20 -8.97 17.14
CA GLU A 62 -11.55 -9.45 16.80
C GLU A 62 -12.17 -8.70 15.60
N ASP A 63 -11.89 -7.40 15.46
CA ASP A 63 -12.48 -6.54 14.42
C ASP A 63 -11.69 -6.50 13.09
N ASP A 64 -10.57 -7.23 12.97
CA ASP A 64 -9.75 -7.17 11.77
C ASP A 64 -10.24 -8.14 10.67
N PRO A 65 -10.43 -7.68 9.42
CA PRO A 65 -10.74 -8.60 8.33
C PRO A 65 -9.54 -9.51 8.04
N GLN A 66 -9.76 -10.83 8.07
CA GLN A 66 -8.72 -11.84 7.84
C GLN A 66 -8.04 -11.74 6.46
N ARG A 67 -8.73 -11.21 5.45
CA ARG A 67 -8.20 -11.00 4.10
C ARG A 67 -8.56 -9.62 3.58
N ARG A 68 -7.63 -8.99 2.88
CA ARG A 68 -7.81 -7.68 2.23
C ARG A 68 -7.48 -7.79 0.74
N LYS A 69 -8.51 -8.05 -0.07
CA LYS A 69 -8.41 -8.07 -1.53
C LYS A 69 -9.59 -7.31 -2.14
N PRO A 70 -9.48 -5.99 -2.33
CA PRO A 70 -10.57 -5.20 -2.89
C PRO A 70 -10.85 -5.61 -4.33
N ASP A 71 -12.13 -5.75 -4.69
CA ASP A 71 -12.54 -5.77 -6.09
C ASP A 71 -12.41 -4.36 -6.67
N ILE A 72 -11.51 -4.20 -7.64
CA ILE A 72 -11.17 -2.93 -8.32
C ILE A 72 -11.71 -2.88 -9.75
N SER A 73 -12.63 -3.76 -10.13
CA SER A 73 -13.15 -3.86 -11.50
C SER A 73 -13.77 -2.55 -11.96
N LYS A 74 -14.57 -1.91 -11.11
CA LYS A 74 -15.19 -0.62 -11.43
C LYS A 74 -14.18 0.51 -11.54
N ALA A 75 -13.16 0.58 -10.67
CA ALA A 75 -12.08 1.56 -10.78
C ALA A 75 -11.31 1.45 -12.10
N LYS A 76 -11.07 0.22 -12.57
CA LYS A 76 -10.45 -0.02 -13.87
C LYS A 76 -11.33 0.43 -15.03
N THR A 77 -12.61 0.06 -15.01
CA THR A 77 -13.54 0.37 -16.11
C THR A 77 -13.88 1.86 -16.19
N LEU A 78 -14.12 2.51 -15.05
CA LEU A 78 -14.64 3.87 -14.99
C LEU A 78 -13.54 4.94 -14.94
N LEU A 79 -12.38 4.62 -14.34
CA LEU A 79 -11.34 5.59 -14.04
C LEU A 79 -9.99 5.26 -14.70
N ASP A 80 -9.90 4.16 -15.46
CA ASP A 80 -8.64 3.58 -15.98
C ASP A 80 -7.55 3.51 -14.90
N ARG A 81 -7.97 3.25 -13.65
CA ARG A 81 -7.10 3.38 -12.50
C ARG A 81 -6.51 2.03 -12.11
N LYS A 82 -5.18 1.96 -12.11
CA LYS A 82 -4.38 0.84 -11.60
C LYS A 82 -3.21 1.35 -10.76
N PRO A 83 -2.72 0.58 -9.78
CA PRO A 83 -1.48 0.93 -9.08
C PRO A 83 -0.34 1.06 -10.09
N LYS A 84 0.36 2.20 -10.07
CA LYS A 84 1.50 2.49 -10.96
C LYS A 84 2.84 2.13 -10.33
N VAL A 85 2.86 1.94 -9.02
CA VAL A 85 4.05 1.67 -8.21
C VAL A 85 3.88 0.31 -7.57
N GLU A 86 4.83 -0.59 -7.82
CA GLU A 86 4.86 -1.90 -7.19
C GLU A 86 5.18 -1.77 -5.69
N LEU A 87 4.72 -2.74 -4.89
CA LEU A 87 4.87 -2.72 -3.44
C LEU A 87 6.34 -2.53 -3.02
N GLU A 88 7.26 -3.31 -3.57
CA GLU A 88 8.69 -3.24 -3.22
C GLU A 88 9.29 -1.86 -3.51
N GLU A 89 8.92 -1.26 -4.63
CA GLU A 89 9.37 0.08 -5.03
C GLU A 89 8.82 1.15 -4.10
N GLY A 90 7.52 1.07 -3.77
CA GLY A 90 6.90 1.96 -2.78
C GLY A 90 7.57 1.86 -1.42
N LEU A 91 7.88 0.64 -0.96
CA LEU A 91 8.59 0.40 0.29
C LEU A 91 10.01 0.96 0.28
N LYS A 92 10.77 0.82 -0.82
CA LYS A 92 12.11 1.42 -0.96
C LYS A 92 12.06 2.94 -0.80
N ARG A 93 11.08 3.61 -1.44
CA ARG A 93 10.86 5.06 -1.32
C ARG A 93 10.52 5.47 0.11
N MET A 94 9.57 4.76 0.73
CA MET A 94 9.17 4.99 2.13
C MET A 94 10.36 4.85 3.08
N ILE A 95 11.12 3.75 2.98
CA ILE A 95 12.31 3.52 3.80
C ILE A 95 13.36 4.63 3.56
N GLY A 96 13.52 5.08 2.31
CA GLY A 96 14.36 6.22 1.97
C GLY A 96 13.94 7.50 2.68
N TRP A 97 12.66 7.83 2.59
CA TRP A 97 12.09 9.00 3.25
C TRP A 97 12.29 8.94 4.77
N PHE A 98 11.98 7.81 5.42
CA PHE A 98 12.20 7.66 6.86
C PHE A 98 13.67 7.78 7.27
N ALA A 99 14.60 7.23 6.47
CA ALA A 99 16.03 7.35 6.73
C ALA A 99 16.53 8.81 6.68
N MET A 100 15.97 9.64 5.78
CA MET A 100 16.28 11.06 5.69
C MET A 100 15.59 11.89 6.79
N SER A 101 14.35 11.54 7.13
CA SER A 101 13.53 12.28 8.11
C SER A 101 14.00 12.12 9.56
N LYS A 102 14.91 11.18 9.86
CA LYS A 102 15.47 10.97 11.21
C LYS A 102 16.45 12.06 11.69
N GLN A 103 16.43 13.25 11.08
CA GLN A 103 17.03 14.49 11.60
C GLN A 103 15.94 15.46 12.08
N SER A 104 14.99 15.02 12.90
CA SER A 104 14.16 15.94 13.69
C SER A 104 13.42 15.16 14.77
N LYS A 105 14.13 14.84 15.86
CA LYS A 105 13.60 14.63 17.21
C LYS A 105 14.75 14.46 18.18
#